data_AF-A0A6M2BW92-F1
#
_entry.id   AF-A0A6M2BW92-F1
#
_cell.length_a   1.000
_cell.length_b   1.000
_cell.length_c   1.000
_cell.angle_alpha   90.00
_cell.angle_beta   90.00
_cell.angle_gamma   90.00
#
_symmetry.space_group_name_H-M   'P 1'
#
loop_
_entity.id
_entity.type
_entity.pdbx_description
1 polymer ?
#
loop_
_entity_poly.entity_id
_entity_poly.type
_entity_poly.pdbx_seq_one_letter_code
_entity_poly.pdbx_strand_id
1 'polypeptide(L)'
;MDTQILPAYGSHDDFSTRIEGTETLLFNALLLPTAADRYGARAVIVSRGASGLHWLRVCEGNDERWMRWTEQRRLRMQFGSSYAEALAQAWIARWERDGWKVEWSLRAEPTALAVAA
;
A
#
# COMPACT_ATOMS: atom_id res chain seq x y z
N MET A 1 -29.11 -13.46 5.49
CA MET A 1 -28.40 -12.18 5.66
C MET A 1 -26.92 -12.53 5.71
N ASP A 2 -26.29 -12.65 4.55
CA ASP A 2 -24.89 -13.06 4.44
C ASP A 2 -24.00 -11.90 4.81
N THR A 3 -23.53 -11.92 6.05
CA THR A 3 -22.43 -11.10 6.52
C THR A 3 -21.21 -11.51 5.69
N GLN A 4 -20.86 -10.74 4.66
CA GLN A 4 -19.55 -10.80 4.00
C GLN A 4 -18.49 -10.43 5.04
N ILE A 5 -18.15 -11.39 5.89
CA ILE A 5 -16.95 -11.35 6.72
C ILE A 5 -15.81 -11.39 5.71
N LEU A 6 -15.17 -10.23 5.50
CA LEU A 6 -13.90 -10.13 4.81
C LEU A 6 -12.99 -11.22 5.39
N PRO A 7 -12.36 -12.07 4.56
CA PRO A 7 -11.58 -13.20 5.06
C PRO A 7 -10.59 -12.69 6.10
N ALA A 8 -10.69 -13.22 7.31
CA ALA A 8 -9.77 -12.94 8.38
C ALA A 8 -8.37 -13.31 7.89
N TYR A 9 -7.56 -12.27 7.68
CA TYR A 9 -6.11 -12.22 7.71
C TYR A 9 -5.41 -13.58 7.51
N GLY A 10 -5.04 -13.88 6.25
CA GLY A 10 -3.86 -14.72 6.00
C GLY A 10 -2.61 -14.07 6.61
N SER A 11 -1.54 -14.84 6.76
CA SER A 11 -0.26 -14.30 7.24
C SER A 11 0.18 -13.13 6.33
N HIS A 12 0.97 -12.20 6.86
CA HIS A 12 1.61 -11.17 6.03
C HIS A 12 2.28 -11.77 4.78
N ASP A 13 2.86 -12.97 4.93
CA ASP A 13 3.54 -13.73 3.88
C ASP A 13 2.62 -14.18 2.74
N ASP A 14 1.43 -14.70 3.05
CA ASP A 14 0.48 -15.15 2.02
C ASP A 14 -0.02 -13.98 1.16
N PHE A 15 -0.18 -12.82 1.80
CA PHE A 15 -0.66 -11.61 1.13
C PHE A 15 0.46 -10.89 0.37
N SER A 16 1.69 -10.87 0.91
CA SER A 16 2.89 -10.39 0.21
C SER A 16 3.12 -11.21 -1.05
N THR A 17 3.10 -12.55 -0.91
CA THR A 17 3.25 -13.50 -2.03
C THR A 17 2.21 -13.26 -3.12
N ARG A 18 0.96 -12.97 -2.73
CA ARG A 18 -0.09 -12.65 -3.71
C ARG A 18 0.14 -11.32 -4.42
N ILE A 19 0.53 -10.27 -3.71
CA ILE A 19 0.85 -8.97 -4.33
C ILE A 19 2.02 -9.16 -5.31
N GLU A 20 3.09 -9.82 -4.87
CA GLU A 20 4.28 -10.11 -5.67
C GLU A 20 3.95 -10.96 -6.91
N GLY A 21 3.06 -11.93 -6.78
CA GLY A 21 2.76 -12.89 -7.86
C GLY A 21 1.64 -12.47 -8.83
N THR A 22 0.71 -11.59 -8.43
CA THR A 22 -0.53 -11.36 -9.20
C THR A 22 -0.91 -9.90 -9.42
N GLU A 23 -0.21 -8.96 -8.78
CA GLU A 23 -0.52 -7.54 -8.86
C GLU A 23 0.69 -6.75 -9.39
N THR A 24 0.43 -5.74 -10.21
CA THR A 24 1.46 -4.78 -10.59
C THR A 24 1.61 -3.77 -9.46
N LEU A 25 2.77 -3.74 -8.80
CA LEU A 25 3.09 -2.70 -7.83
C LEU A 25 3.24 -1.36 -8.56
N LEU A 26 2.54 -0.33 -8.07
CA LEU A 26 2.60 1.03 -8.63
C LEU A 26 3.37 1.97 -7.71
N PHE A 27 3.14 1.85 -6.42
CA PHE A 27 3.82 2.64 -5.40
C PHE A 27 3.88 1.87 -4.10
N ASN A 28 4.99 1.97 -3.37
CA ASN A 28 5.03 1.62 -1.96
C ASN A 28 6.02 2.51 -1.19
N ALA A 29 5.75 2.69 0.08
CA ALA A 29 6.64 3.39 1.00
C ALA A 29 6.66 2.69 2.36
N LEU A 30 7.83 2.67 2.98
CA LEU A 30 8.08 2.23 4.34
C LEU A 30 8.48 3.45 5.19
N LEU A 31 7.83 3.59 6.34
CA LEU A 31 8.06 4.66 7.29
C LEU A 31 8.47 4.07 8.64
N LEU A 32 9.51 4.66 9.22
CA LEU A 32 9.98 4.36 10.56
C LEU A 32 9.76 5.57 11.49
N PRO A 33 9.63 5.35 12.80
CA PRO A 33 9.45 6.44 13.75
C PRO A 33 10.71 7.32 13.80
N THR A 34 10.53 8.64 13.93
CA THR A 34 11.66 9.57 14.06
C THR A 34 12.22 9.63 15.48
N ALA A 35 11.39 9.34 16.49
CA ALA A 35 11.77 9.39 17.89
C ALA A 35 12.37 8.05 18.34
N ALA A 36 13.50 8.10 19.05
CA ALA A 36 14.26 6.92 19.45
C ALA A 36 13.57 6.03 20.50
N ASP A 37 12.55 6.55 21.19
CA ASP A 37 11.72 5.86 22.17
C ASP A 37 10.46 5.23 21.56
N ARG A 38 10.25 5.43 20.25
CA ARG A 38 9.12 4.87 19.51
C ARG A 38 9.62 3.74 18.61
N TYR A 39 8.89 2.64 18.62
CA TYR A 39 9.16 1.47 17.80
C TYR A 39 8.01 1.23 16.83
N GLY A 40 8.31 0.57 15.72
CA GLY A 40 7.32 0.18 14.74
C GLY A 40 7.75 0.43 13.30
N ALA A 41 6.94 -0.09 12.40
CA ALA A 41 6.99 0.20 10.98
C ALA A 41 5.59 0.53 10.47
N ARG A 42 5.50 1.45 9.52
CA ARG A 42 4.29 1.74 8.77
C ARG A 42 4.58 1.64 7.28
N ALA A 43 3.65 1.08 6.52
CA ALA A 43 3.82 1.00 5.08
C ALA A 43 2.52 1.33 4.37
N VAL A 44 2.65 1.93 3.20
CA VAL A 44 1.53 2.15 2.28
C VAL A 44 1.89 1.56 0.94
N ILE A 45 0.95 0.84 0.33
CA ILE A 45 1.13 0.11 -0.91
C ILE A 45 -0.03 0.43 -1.85
N VAL A 46 0.30 0.79 -3.08
CA VAL A 46 -0.62 0.91 -4.19
C VAL A 46 -0.23 -0.12 -5.25
N SER A 47 -1.20 -0.93 -5.63
CA SER A 47 -1.03 -1.93 -6.68
C SER A 47 -2.24 -1.98 -7.59
N ARG A 48 -2.05 -2.59 -8.77
CA ARG A 48 -3.09 -2.85 -9.76
C ARG A 48 -3.23 -4.35 -9.96
N GLY A 49 -4.43 -4.88 -9.70
CA GLY A 49 -4.73 -6.28 -9.99
C GLY A 49 -4.93 -6.54 -11.49
N ALA A 50 -4.96 -7.81 -11.88
CA ALA A 50 -5.16 -8.23 -13.28
C ALA A 50 -6.45 -7.67 -13.94
N SER A 51 -7.48 -7.36 -13.15
CA SER A 51 -8.72 -6.72 -13.62
C SER A 51 -8.60 -5.21 -13.89
N GLY A 52 -7.41 -4.62 -13.74
CA GLY A 52 -7.19 -3.17 -13.86
C GLY A 52 -7.63 -2.36 -12.63
N LEU A 53 -8.20 -3.02 -11.62
CA LEU A 53 -8.60 -2.38 -10.37
C LEU A 53 -7.39 -1.99 -9.53
N HIS A 54 -7.42 -0.78 -8.99
CA HIS A 54 -6.40 -0.26 -8.10
C HIS A 54 -6.75 -0.57 -6.64
N TRP A 55 -5.73 -0.88 -5.86
CA TRP A 55 -5.82 -1.16 -4.44
C TRP A 55 -4.89 -0.22 -3.69
N LEU A 56 -5.39 0.37 -2.61
CA LEU A 56 -4.60 1.04 -1.60
C LEU A 56 -4.58 0.15 -0.36
N ARG A 57 -3.41 -0.04 0.22
CA ARG A 57 -3.24 -0.81 1.44
C ARG A 57 -2.30 -0.11 2.40
N VAL A 58 -2.60 -0.25 3.68
CA VAL A 58 -1.93 0.41 4.79
C VAL A 58 -1.58 -0.67 5.81
N CYS A 59 -0.31 -0.71 6.19
CA CYS A 59 0.24 -1.65 7.16
C CYS A 59 0.82 -0.90 8.35
N GLU A 60 0.65 -1.46 9.55
CA GLU A 60 1.32 -1.01 10.77
C GLU A 60 1.79 -2.23 11.57
N GLY A 61 2.97 -2.14 12.20
CA GLY A 61 3.54 -3.24 12.98
C GLY A 61 4.58 -2.76 13.99
N ASN A 62 4.99 -3.65 14.90
CA ASN A 62 6.06 -3.39 15.87
C ASN A 62 7.45 -3.38 15.22
N ASP A 63 7.61 -4.04 14.08
CA ASP A 63 8.76 -3.95 13.19
C ASP A 63 8.31 -4.24 11.73
N GLU A 64 9.25 -4.20 10.78
CA GLU A 64 8.99 -4.48 9.37
C GLU A 64 8.60 -5.95 9.08
N ARG A 65 8.94 -6.88 9.97
CA ARG A 65 8.68 -8.32 9.82
C ARG A 65 7.29 -8.70 10.31
N TRP A 66 6.72 -7.91 11.22
CA TRP A 66 5.44 -8.17 11.88
C TRP A 66 4.42 -7.07 11.62
N MET A 67 4.28 -6.67 10.35
CA MET A 67 3.29 -5.70 9.92
C MET A 67 1.93 -6.33 9.69
N ARG A 68 0.86 -5.64 10.11
CA ARG A 68 -0.53 -6.06 9.90
C ARG A 68 -1.27 -5.02 9.08
N TRP A 69 -2.18 -5.47 8.22
CA TRP A 69 -3.05 -4.57 7.45
C TRP A 69 -4.03 -3.86 8.37
N THR A 70 -3.93 -2.53 8.41
CA THR A 70 -4.89 -1.68 9.12
C THR A 70 -5.98 -1.16 8.18
N GLU A 71 -5.65 -0.99 6.90
CA GLU A 71 -6.63 -0.62 5.87
C GLU A 71 -6.34 -1.32 4.54
N GLN A 72 -7.40 -1.79 3.88
CA GLN A 72 -7.37 -2.25 2.50
C GLN A 72 -8.58 -1.68 1.77
N ARG A 73 -8.33 -0.82 0.78
CA ARG A 73 -9.36 -0.13 0.03
C ARG A 73 -9.24 -0.39 -1.47
N ARG A 74 -10.31 -0.92 -2.05
CA ARG A 74 -10.47 -0.98 -3.50
C ARG A 74 -10.86 0.41 -4.04
N LEU A 75 -10.07 0.92 -4.98
CA LEU A 75 -10.31 2.22 -5.60
C LEU A 75 -11.09 2.05 -6.89
N ARG A 76 -12.25 2.72 -6.98
CA ARG A 76 -13.13 2.65 -8.16
C ARG A 76 -12.49 3.45 -9.30
N MET A 77 -12.46 2.85 -10.49
CA MET A 77 -11.57 3.15 -11.63
C MET A 77 -11.59 4.58 -12.19
N GLN A 78 -12.48 5.48 -11.76
CA GLN A 78 -12.72 6.75 -12.46
C GLN A 78 -11.57 7.77 -12.39
N PHE A 79 -10.64 7.62 -11.44
CA PHE A 79 -9.54 8.58 -11.26
C PHE A 79 -8.13 7.99 -11.49
N GLY A 80 -8.02 6.72 -11.89
CA GLY A 80 -6.75 6.08 -12.28
C GLY A 80 -5.70 5.93 -11.18
N SER A 81 -4.45 5.68 -11.59
CA SER A 81 -3.28 5.48 -10.72
C SER A 81 -2.91 6.74 -9.93
N SER A 82 -3.02 7.93 -10.54
CA SER A 82 -2.67 9.21 -9.91
C SER A 82 -3.49 9.49 -8.65
N TYR A 83 -4.78 9.13 -8.64
CA TYR A 83 -5.61 9.27 -7.45
C TYR A 83 -5.24 8.27 -6.34
N ALA A 84 -4.89 7.04 -6.73
CA ALA A 84 -4.42 6.05 -5.79
C ALA A 84 -3.12 6.48 -5.11
N GLU A 85 -2.19 7.03 -5.88
CA GLU A 85 -0.95 7.64 -5.36
C GLU A 85 -1.25 8.84 -4.47
N ALA A 86 -2.16 9.74 -4.85
CA ALA A 86 -2.52 10.89 -4.02
C ALA A 86 -3.09 10.46 -2.65
N LEU A 87 -3.88 9.40 -2.60
CA LEU A 87 -4.36 8.84 -1.33
C LEU A 87 -3.23 8.22 -0.51
N ALA A 88 -2.27 7.56 -1.15
CA ALA A 88 -1.09 7.03 -0.46
C ALA A 88 -0.23 8.16 0.11
N GLN A 89 -0.04 9.25 -0.63
CA GLN A 89 0.66 10.44 -0.18
C GLN A 89 -0.07 11.13 0.99
N ALA A 90 -1.41 11.15 0.97
CA ALA A 90 -2.19 11.67 2.10
C ALA A 90 -1.98 10.85 3.39
N TRP A 91 -1.82 9.53 3.28
CA TRP A 91 -1.45 8.66 4.41
C TRP A 91 -0.04 8.96 4.92
N ILE A 92 0.93 9.08 4.01
CA ILE A 92 2.32 9.44 4.36
C ILE A 92 2.34 10.78 5.09
N ALA A 93 1.74 11.83 4.53
CA ALA A 93 1.70 13.16 5.13
C ALA A 93 0.98 13.19 6.49
N ARG A 94 0.02 12.28 6.73
CA ARG A 94 -0.58 12.11 8.05
C ARG A 94 0.43 11.54 9.04
N TRP A 95 1.13 10.47 8.67
CA TRP A 95 2.12 9.86 9.53
C TRP A 95 3.37 10.70 9.77
N GLU A 96 3.80 11.46 8.77
CA GLU A 96 4.91 12.40 8.93
C GLU A 96 4.62 13.47 9.99
N ARG A 97 3.40 14.01 9.99
CA ARG A 97 2.94 14.91 11.06
C ARG A 97 2.88 14.23 12.43
N ASP A 98 2.68 12.92 12.47
CA ASP A 98 2.68 12.12 13.69
C ASP A 98 4.09 11.65 14.11
N GLY A 99 5.18 12.12 13.49
CA GLY A 99 6.55 11.77 13.89
C GLY A 99 7.04 10.45 13.28
N TRP A 100 6.64 10.16 12.05
CA TRP A 100 7.20 9.09 11.22
C TRP A 100 7.96 9.71 10.05
N LYS A 101 8.89 8.97 9.46
CA LYS A 101 9.65 9.43 8.31
C LYS A 101 9.72 8.32 7.29
N VAL A 102 9.57 8.68 6.01
CA VAL A 102 9.83 7.77 4.90
C VAL A 102 11.31 7.41 4.90
N GLU A 103 11.61 6.14 5.13
CA GLU A 103 12.96 5.60 5.04
C GLU A 103 13.23 5.00 3.67
N TRP A 104 12.19 4.45 3.04
CA TRP A 104 12.29 3.89 1.71
C TRP A 104 10.97 4.04 0.94
N SER A 105 11.06 4.26 -0.37
CA SER A 105 9.90 4.25 -1.25
C SER A 105 10.30 3.81 -2.65
N LEU A 106 9.41 3.09 -3.33
CA LEU A 106 9.51 2.78 -4.74
C LEU A 106 8.24 3.23 -5.46
N ARG A 107 8.42 3.82 -6.62
CA ARG A 107 7.36 4.16 -7.57
C ARG A 107 7.68 3.48 -8.89
N ALA A 108 6.74 2.72 -9.41
CA ALA A 108 6.88 2.17 -10.75
C ALA A 108 6.77 3.31 -11.77
N GLU A 109 7.70 3.35 -12.72
CA GLU A 109 7.55 4.27 -13.84
C GLU A 109 6.28 3.91 -14.62
N PRO A 110 5.47 4.91 -15.02
CA PRO A 110 4.31 4.64 -15.86
C PRO A 110 4.81 3.96 -17.12
N THR A 111 4.40 2.71 -17.34
CA THR A 111 4.65 2.03 -18.62
C THR A 111 4.02 2.90 -19.69
N ALA A 112 4.85 3.58 -20.49
CA ALA A 112 4.36 4.30 -21.65
C ALA A 112 3.56 3.30 -22.48
N LEU A 113 2.25 3.53 -22.60
CA LEU A 113 1.47 2.84 -23.62
C LEU A 113 2.19 3.09 -24.93
N ALA A 114 2.76 2.05 -25.52
CA ALA A 114 3.27 2.13 -26.87
C ALA A 114 2.08 2.58 -27.73
N VAL A 115 2.09 3.85 -28.12
CA VAL A 115 1.17 4.37 -29.11
C VAL A 115 1.56 3.62 -30.38
N ALA A 116 0.75 2.65 -30.77
CA ALA A 116 0.89 2.01 -32.07
C ALA A 116 0.77 3.11 -33.13
N ALA A 117 1.89 3.39 -33.80
CA ALA A 117 1.95 4.26 -34.97
C ALA A 117 1.45 3.52 -36.21
#